data_AF-A0A3D5D618-F1
#
_entry.id   AF-A0A3D5D618-F1
#
_cell.length_a   1.000
_cell.length_b   1.000
_cell.length_c   1.000
_cell.angle_alpha   90.00
_cell.angle_beta   90.00
_cell.angle_gamma   90.00
#
_symmetry.space_group_name_H-M   'P 1'
#
loop_
_entity.id
_entity.type
_entity.pdbx_description
1 polymer ?
#
loop_
_entity_poly.entity_id
_entity_poly.type
_entity_poly.pdbx_seq_one_letter_code
_entity_poly.pdbx_strand_id
1 'polypeptide(L)'
;MEWLHLILNLAALLLWMHWRAGTMPRPKPANHMLGPAPKLGPVMRHSWVFLLGLLALLGLRAVFYHQFGPGLNWVPSLELLNESPHFRSDHFNRALAYSVLSFGRWMVALYFCLALLSTLRPKTESDSQWPAFLDAQFGWLGRWPAFTHWMAALALAGAVQFGEVKWTESLGLVSQPIDLASHLPVMMALDLRAAVYLMMGLLVLYLLNSYIYFGEKTFWQNVDSSGRRLLTPLRPLRLVVGKIDLAPMLGIGLAYGFNLLLQQEQLMRWISQPA
;
A
#
# COMPACT_ATOMS: atom_id res chain seq x y z
N MET A 1 8.56 18.42 10.45
CA MET A 1 8.76 17.94 9.07
C MET A 1 8.02 16.63 8.78
N GLU A 2 7.95 15.69 9.72
CA GLU A 2 7.23 14.41 9.56
C GLU A 2 5.80 14.54 9.01
N TRP A 3 4.97 15.44 9.56
CA TRP A 3 3.61 15.66 9.07
C TRP A 3 3.54 16.16 7.63
N LEU A 4 4.44 17.09 7.24
CA LEU A 4 4.54 17.57 5.86
C LEU A 4 4.93 16.42 4.93
N HIS A 5 5.89 15.61 5.36
CA HIS A 5 6.36 14.45 4.62
C HIS A 5 5.24 13.41 4.43
N LEU A 6 4.44 13.17 5.47
CA LEU A 6 3.28 12.29 5.42
C LEU A 6 2.22 12.83 4.45
N ILE A 7 1.87 14.11 4.53
CA ILE A 7 0.88 14.74 3.64
C ILE A 7 1.34 14.68 2.19
N LEU A 8 2.61 14.98 1.91
CA LEU A 8 3.16 14.94 0.55
C LEU A 8 3.16 13.52 -0.02
N ASN A 9 3.49 12.51 0.78
CA ASN A 9 3.40 11.11 0.35
C ASN A 9 1.95 10.68 0.10
N LEU A 10 1.00 11.07 0.96
CA LEU A 10 -0.42 10.81 0.74
C LEU A 10 -0.92 11.48 -0.55
N ALA A 11 -0.55 12.74 -0.78
CA ALA A 11 -0.90 13.45 -2.02
C ALA A 11 -0.32 12.76 -3.25
N ALA A 12 0.95 12.32 -3.18
CA ALA A 12 1.60 11.56 -4.24
C ALA A 12 0.88 10.22 -4.53
N LEU A 13 0.50 9.48 -3.49
CA LEU A 13 -0.27 8.25 -3.63
C LEU A 13 -1.66 8.50 -4.23
N LEU A 14 -2.34 9.59 -3.83
CA LEU A 14 -3.61 9.96 -4.42
C LEU A 14 -3.45 10.26 -5.91
N LEU A 15 -2.45 11.04 -6.32
CA LEU A 15 -2.15 11.30 -7.73
C LEU A 15 -1.87 10.01 -8.50
N TRP A 16 -1.09 9.10 -7.92
CA TRP A 16 -0.84 7.78 -8.50
C TRP A 16 -2.12 6.97 -8.69
N MET A 17 -2.97 6.91 -7.65
CA MET A 17 -4.25 6.20 -7.73
C MET A 17 -5.18 6.81 -8.78
N HIS A 18 -5.28 8.14 -8.86
CA HIS A 18 -6.12 8.82 -9.86
C HIS A 18 -5.61 8.61 -11.30
N TRP A 19 -4.29 8.60 -11.49
CA TRP A 19 -3.70 8.24 -12.77
C TRP A 19 -4.12 6.83 -13.20
N ARG A 20 -3.94 5.83 -12.33
CA ARG A 20 -4.31 4.43 -12.63
C ARG A 20 -5.81 4.24 -12.82
N ALA A 21 -6.63 4.87 -11.97
CA ALA A 21 -8.08 4.90 -12.06
C ALA A 21 -8.60 5.53 -13.37
N GLY A 22 -7.81 6.39 -14.01
CA GLY A 22 -8.13 6.96 -15.32
C GLY A 22 -8.21 5.94 -16.47
N THR A 23 -7.81 4.68 -16.23
CA THR A 23 -8.00 3.55 -17.16
C THR A 23 -9.37 2.88 -17.03
N MET A 24 -10.18 3.24 -16.04
CA MET A 24 -11.52 2.67 -15.89
C MET A 24 -12.45 3.10 -17.03
N PRO A 25 -13.25 2.17 -17.57
CA PRO A 25 -14.30 2.51 -18.52
C PRO A 25 -15.35 3.35 -17.79
N ARG A 26 -15.40 4.66 -18.08
CA ARG A 26 -16.47 5.53 -17.60
C ARG A 26 -17.69 5.38 -18.49
N PRO A 27 -18.92 5.34 -17.92
CA PRO A 27 -20.12 5.43 -18.73
C PRO A 27 -20.06 6.75 -19.53
N LYS A 28 -20.28 6.64 -20.85
CA LYS A 28 -20.29 7.81 -21.73
C LYS A 28 -21.44 8.72 -21.27
N PRO A 29 -21.21 10.03 -21.04
CA PRO A 29 -22.29 10.93 -20.67
C PRO A 29 -23.39 10.87 -21.72
N ALA A 30 -24.64 10.75 -21.27
CA ALA A 30 -25.80 10.60 -22.12
C ALA A 30 -26.05 11.90 -22.88
N ASN A 31 -25.46 12.03 -24.07
CA ASN A 31 -25.81 13.09 -24.99
C ASN A 31 -27.12 12.70 -25.70
N HIS A 32 -28.23 12.97 -25.02
CA HIS A 32 -29.63 13.11 -25.48
C HIS A 32 -30.39 11.94 -26.17
N MET A 33 -31.53 11.63 -25.53
CA MET A 33 -32.92 11.45 -26.02
C MET A 33 -33.14 10.65 -27.32
N LEU A 34 -33.75 9.46 -27.21
CA LEU A 34 -34.17 8.55 -28.29
C LEU A 34 -33.04 7.71 -28.92
N GLY A 35 -32.48 6.77 -28.15
CA GLY A 35 -31.61 5.73 -28.70
C GLY A 35 -31.24 4.69 -27.63
N PRO A 36 -30.96 3.43 -28.01
CA PRO A 36 -30.76 2.34 -27.06
C PRO A 36 -29.55 2.61 -26.14
N ALA A 37 -29.60 1.98 -24.96
CA ALA A 37 -28.75 2.19 -23.79
C ALA A 37 -27.26 2.47 -24.09
N PRO A 38 -26.61 3.36 -23.30
CA PRO A 38 -25.25 3.80 -23.54
C PRO A 38 -24.26 2.62 -23.58
N LYS A 39 -23.48 2.52 -24.66
CA LYS A 39 -22.31 1.63 -24.71
C LYS A 39 -21.19 2.22 -23.85
N LEU A 40 -20.66 1.43 -22.90
CA LEU A 40 -19.42 1.76 -22.20
C LEU A 40 -18.29 1.86 -23.24
N GLY A 41 -17.82 3.08 -23.49
CA GLY A 41 -16.66 3.35 -24.35
C GLY A 41 -15.48 3.83 -23.51
N PRO A 42 -14.23 3.49 -23.85
CA PRO A 42 -13.06 3.97 -23.14
C PRO A 42 -12.88 5.47 -23.38
N VAL A 43 -12.98 6.28 -22.33
CA VAL A 43 -12.59 7.70 -22.36
C VAL A 43 -11.23 7.82 -21.67
N MET A 44 -10.16 7.96 -22.45
CA MET A 44 -8.76 7.96 -21.98
C MET A 44 -8.16 9.35 -21.72
N ARG A 45 -8.95 10.43 -21.68
CA ARG A 45 -8.42 11.75 -22.06
C ARG A 45 -7.68 12.59 -21.01
N HIS A 46 -7.63 12.23 -19.72
CA HIS A 46 -7.03 13.12 -18.69
C HIS A 46 -6.13 12.43 -17.64
N SER A 47 -5.84 11.14 -17.79
CA SER A 47 -5.06 10.39 -16.80
C SER A 47 -3.61 10.93 -16.66
N TRP A 48 -2.93 11.23 -17.77
CA TRP A 48 -1.52 11.64 -17.79
C TRP A 48 -1.20 12.93 -17.00
N VAL A 49 -2.18 13.82 -16.81
CA VAL A 49 -1.99 15.05 -16.01
C VAL A 49 -1.65 14.72 -14.57
N PHE A 50 -2.24 13.66 -13.99
CA PHE A 50 -1.94 13.23 -12.63
C PHE A 50 -0.52 12.67 -12.49
N LEU A 51 0.00 12.03 -13.54
CA LEU A 51 1.39 11.55 -13.57
C LEU A 51 2.38 12.71 -13.67
N LEU A 52 2.08 13.72 -14.49
CA LEU A 52 2.89 14.93 -14.57
C LEU A 52 2.85 15.70 -13.24
N GLY A 53 1.67 15.78 -12.60
CA GLY A 53 1.52 16.34 -11.26
C GLY A 53 2.32 15.57 -10.20
N LEU A 54 2.38 14.25 -10.28
CA LEU A 54 3.21 13.43 -9.39
C LEU A 54 4.70 13.72 -9.56
N LEU A 55 5.19 13.80 -10.80
CA LEU A 55 6.59 14.14 -11.09
C LEU A 55 6.94 15.55 -10.58
N ALA A 56 6.05 16.51 -10.82
CA ALA A 56 6.20 17.88 -10.32
C ALA A 56 6.21 17.91 -8.79
N LEU A 57 5.33 17.16 -8.12
CA LEU A 57 5.28 17.07 -6.67
C LEU A 57 6.56 16.48 -6.08
N LEU A 58 7.08 15.40 -6.65
CA LEU A 58 8.32 14.76 -6.20
C LEU A 58 9.54 15.68 -6.38
N GLY A 59 9.60 16.38 -7.52
CA GLY A 59 10.65 17.36 -7.81
C GLY A 59 10.58 18.59 -6.91
N LEU A 60 9.41 19.20 -6.77
CA LEU A 60 9.19 20.34 -5.88
C LEU A 60 9.53 19.99 -4.43
N ARG A 61 9.17 18.78 -3.99
CA ARG A 61 9.54 18.25 -2.67
C ARG A 61 11.04 18.15 -2.49
N ALA A 62 11.78 17.67 -3.49
CA ALA A 62 13.24 17.63 -3.46
C ALA A 62 13.86 19.04 -3.37
N VAL A 63 13.34 20.01 -4.14
CA VAL A 63 13.76 21.41 -4.08
C VAL A 63 13.49 22.01 -2.70
N PHE A 64 12.30 21.79 -2.14
CA PHE A 64 11.93 22.28 -0.82
C PHE A 64 12.85 21.71 0.27
N TYR A 65 13.15 20.42 0.24
CA TYR A 65 14.07 19.82 1.20
C TYR A 65 15.50 20.30 1.04
N HIS A 66 15.95 20.57 -0.19
CA HIS A 66 17.28 21.13 -0.41
C HIS A 66 17.40 22.59 0.08
N GLN A 67 16.36 23.40 -0.12
CA GLN A 67 16.40 24.82 0.19
C GLN A 67 16.13 25.13 1.67
N PHE A 68 15.24 24.39 2.32
CA PHE A 68 14.84 24.62 3.71
C PHE A 68 15.43 23.59 4.69
N GLY A 69 15.92 22.45 4.21
CA GLY A 69 16.51 21.39 5.04
C GLY A 69 17.76 21.82 5.80
N PRO A 70 18.76 22.47 5.15
CA PRO A 70 19.98 22.91 5.81
C PRO A 70 19.71 23.94 6.92
N GLY A 71 18.74 24.84 6.71
CA GLY A 71 18.36 25.87 7.68
C GLY A 71 17.63 25.32 8.92
N LEU A 72 17.12 24.09 8.87
CA LEU A 72 16.36 23.46 9.95
C LEU A 72 17.12 22.31 10.63
N ASN A 73 18.40 22.08 10.28
CA ASN A 73 19.21 20.94 10.73
C ASN A 73 18.47 19.58 10.59
N TRP A 74 17.57 19.48 9.61
CA TRP A 74 16.77 18.28 9.43
C TRP A 74 17.53 17.29 8.54
N VAL A 75 17.84 16.13 9.13
CA VAL A 75 18.54 15.03 8.46
C VAL A 75 17.54 13.92 8.15
N PRO A 76 16.99 13.86 6.93
CA PRO A 76 16.11 12.77 6.55
C PRO A 76 16.84 11.44 6.63
N SER A 77 16.29 10.50 7.39
CA SER A 77 16.73 9.12 7.45
C SER A 77 15.63 8.21 6.89
N LEU A 78 16.04 7.21 6.12
CA LEU A 78 15.21 6.04 5.86
C LEU A 78 15.72 4.96 6.80
N GLU A 79 14.85 4.38 7.62
CA GLU A 79 15.20 3.18 8.40
C GLU A 79 15.39 2.02 7.42
N LEU A 80 16.64 1.79 7.01
CA LEU A 80 17.05 0.48 6.48
C LEU A 80 17.34 -0.42 7.67
N LEU A 81 17.22 -1.74 7.46
CA LEU A 81 17.22 -2.75 8.52
C LEU A 81 18.40 -2.62 9.51
N ASN A 82 19.58 -2.25 9.00
CA ASN A 82 20.86 -2.28 9.72
C ASN A 82 21.47 -0.89 9.96
N GLU A 83 21.25 0.07 9.05
CA GLU A 83 21.74 1.44 9.18
C GLU A 83 20.64 2.39 8.71
N SER A 84 20.47 3.54 9.36
CA SER A 84 19.59 4.60 8.90
C SER A 84 20.43 5.61 8.10
N PRO A 85 20.65 5.42 6.77
CA PRO A 85 21.49 6.32 6.01
C PRO A 85 20.97 7.74 6.12
N HIS A 86 21.82 8.61 6.64
CA HIS A 86 21.54 10.02 6.81
C HIS A 86 21.70 10.73 5.46
N PHE A 87 20.58 11.11 4.85
CA PHE A 87 20.60 11.87 3.61
C PHE A 87 20.87 13.34 3.95
N ARG A 88 22.13 13.77 3.84
CA ARG A 88 22.45 15.21 3.96
C ARG A 88 21.67 16.00 2.90
N SER A 89 20.81 16.90 3.36
CA SER A 89 19.94 17.77 2.55
C SER A 89 20.71 18.82 1.72
N ASP A 90 22.00 19.01 2.01
CA ASP A 90 22.91 19.92 1.31
C ASP A 90 23.13 19.57 -0.17
N HIS A 91 22.82 18.33 -0.58
CA HIS A 91 23.00 17.90 -1.98
C HIS A 91 21.64 17.55 -2.59
N PHE A 92 21.27 18.26 -3.65
CA PHE A 92 20.01 18.07 -4.36
C PHE A 92 19.77 16.61 -4.78
N ASN A 93 20.80 15.90 -5.26
CA ASN A 93 20.70 14.49 -5.64
C ASN A 93 20.30 13.57 -4.48
N ARG A 94 20.78 13.85 -3.26
CA ARG A 94 20.44 13.08 -2.05
C ARG A 94 19.02 13.40 -1.58
N ALA A 95 18.59 14.67 -1.68
CA ALA A 95 17.21 15.09 -1.40
C ALA A 95 16.21 14.48 -2.39
N LEU A 96 16.58 14.39 -3.68
CA LEU A 96 15.78 13.75 -4.72
C LEU A 96 15.67 12.24 -4.49
N ALA A 97 16.79 11.57 -4.22
CA ALA A 97 16.80 10.14 -3.88
C ALA A 97 15.88 9.86 -2.69
N TYR A 98 15.97 10.65 -1.62
CA TYR A 98 15.06 10.52 -0.48
C TYR A 98 13.58 10.70 -0.87
N SER A 99 13.24 11.71 -1.68
CA SER A 99 11.86 11.95 -2.13
C SER A 99 11.30 10.76 -2.92
N VAL A 100 12.08 10.21 -3.85
CA VAL A 100 11.67 9.08 -4.70
C VAL A 100 11.61 7.76 -3.92
N LEU A 101 12.63 7.43 -3.13
CA LEU A 101 12.68 6.18 -2.36
C LEU A 101 11.60 6.14 -1.28
N SER A 102 11.40 7.24 -0.55
CA SER A 102 10.32 7.32 0.43
C SER A 102 8.93 7.19 -0.20
N PHE A 103 8.70 7.73 -1.40
CA PHE A 103 7.48 7.48 -2.15
C PHE A 103 7.35 6.01 -2.58
N GLY A 104 8.45 5.40 -3.02
CA GLY A 104 8.54 3.99 -3.37
C GLY A 104 8.06 3.07 -2.24
N ARG A 105 8.50 3.29 -1.00
CA ARG A 105 8.05 2.49 0.16
C ARG A 105 6.55 2.63 0.43
N TRP A 106 6.03 3.86 0.35
CA TRP A 106 4.59 4.11 0.48
C TRP A 106 3.78 3.45 -0.64
N MET A 107 4.34 3.42 -1.84
CA MET A 107 3.76 2.76 -3.00
C MET A 107 3.71 1.24 -2.77
N VAL A 108 4.81 0.62 -2.32
CA VAL A 108 4.85 -0.81 -1.98
C VAL A 108 3.79 -1.14 -0.92
N ALA A 109 3.72 -0.36 0.17
CA ALA A 109 2.70 -0.51 1.20
C ALA A 109 1.27 -0.43 0.63
N LEU A 110 1.00 0.53 -0.26
CA LEU A 110 -0.29 0.64 -0.96
C LEU A 110 -0.58 -0.62 -1.78
N TYR A 111 0.37 -1.15 -2.54
CA TYR A 111 0.16 -2.32 -3.38
C TYR A 111 -0.07 -3.60 -2.58
N PHE A 112 0.58 -3.77 -1.41
CA PHE A 112 0.25 -4.84 -0.48
C PHE A 112 -1.18 -4.72 0.06
N CYS A 113 -1.60 -3.51 0.44
CA CYS A 113 -2.98 -3.24 0.85
C CYS A 113 -3.98 -3.56 -0.28
N LEU A 114 -3.68 -3.17 -1.52
CA LEU A 114 -4.52 -3.46 -2.69
C LEU A 114 -4.57 -4.97 -3.00
N ALA A 115 -3.47 -5.70 -2.82
CA ALA A 115 -3.40 -7.15 -2.98
C ALA A 115 -4.20 -7.88 -1.89
N LEU A 116 -4.26 -7.35 -0.67
CA LEU A 116 -5.18 -7.85 0.36
C LEU A 116 -6.63 -7.56 -0.03
N LEU A 117 -6.95 -6.34 -0.46
CA LEU A 117 -8.32 -6.02 -0.88
C LEU A 117 -8.77 -6.84 -2.10
N SER A 118 -7.85 -7.23 -2.98
CA SER A 118 -8.16 -8.09 -4.13
C SER A 118 -8.54 -9.52 -3.73
N THR A 119 -7.98 -10.07 -2.65
CA THR A 119 -8.39 -11.39 -2.14
C THR A 119 -9.76 -11.33 -1.46
N LEU A 120 -10.12 -10.18 -0.89
CA LEU A 120 -11.37 -9.97 -0.17
C LEU A 120 -12.56 -9.60 -1.07
N ARG A 121 -12.36 -9.44 -2.39
CA ARG A 121 -13.38 -9.01 -3.37
C ARG A 121 -14.73 -9.74 -3.31
N PRO A 122 -15.87 -9.10 -2.98
CA PRO A 122 -17.17 -9.76 -2.92
C PRO A 122 -17.50 -10.49 -4.25
N LYS A 123 -18.04 -11.71 -4.16
CA LYS A 123 -18.28 -12.60 -5.32
C LYS A 123 -19.59 -12.28 -6.05
N THR A 124 -20.43 -11.45 -5.46
CA THR A 124 -21.88 -11.40 -5.75
C THR A 124 -22.39 -10.07 -6.30
N GLU A 125 -21.55 -9.07 -6.53
CA GLU A 125 -22.00 -7.78 -7.07
C GLU A 125 -21.38 -7.46 -8.42
N SER A 126 -22.09 -7.85 -9.48
CA SER A 126 -21.77 -7.54 -10.87
C SER A 126 -21.88 -6.05 -11.23
N ASP A 127 -22.37 -5.21 -10.33
CA ASP A 127 -22.60 -3.78 -10.56
C ASP A 127 -21.77 -2.86 -9.63
N SER A 128 -20.91 -3.44 -8.79
CA SER A 128 -20.07 -2.65 -7.88
C SER A 128 -18.87 -2.05 -8.64
N GLN A 129 -18.64 -0.74 -8.47
CA GLN A 129 -17.48 -0.04 -9.05
C GLN A 129 -16.14 -0.44 -8.39
N TRP A 130 -16.20 -1.19 -7.27
CA TRP A 130 -15.06 -1.50 -6.42
C TRP A 130 -14.10 -2.54 -7.02
N PRO A 131 -14.54 -3.70 -7.55
CA PRO A 131 -13.67 -4.62 -8.28
C PRO A 131 -13.04 -3.97 -9.51
N ALA A 132 -13.80 -3.16 -10.26
CA ALA A 132 -13.29 -2.42 -11.41
C ALA A 132 -12.21 -1.39 -10.99
N PHE A 133 -12.38 -0.76 -9.81
CA PHE A 133 -11.35 0.09 -9.22
C PHE A 133 -10.08 -0.68 -8.93
N LEU A 134 -10.16 -1.81 -8.23
CA LEU A 134 -9.00 -2.63 -7.92
C LEU A 134 -8.31 -3.14 -9.20
N ASP A 135 -9.07 -3.53 -10.22
CA ASP A 135 -8.52 -3.98 -11.50
C ASP A 135 -7.72 -2.88 -12.19
N ALA A 136 -8.23 -1.65 -12.22
CA ALA A 136 -7.54 -0.50 -12.81
C ALA A 136 -6.22 -0.18 -12.10
N GLN A 137 -6.13 -0.39 -10.78
CA GLN A 137 -4.89 -0.18 -10.04
C GLN A 137 -3.77 -1.12 -10.50
N PHE A 138 -4.08 -2.39 -10.76
CA PHE A 138 -3.13 -3.38 -11.30
C PHE A 138 -3.01 -3.34 -12.84
N GLY A 139 -3.92 -2.63 -13.52
CA GLY A 139 -3.88 -2.38 -14.96
C GLY A 139 -4.14 -3.68 -15.73
N TRP A 140 -3.22 -4.09 -16.60
CA TRP A 140 -3.35 -5.34 -17.34
C TRP A 140 -3.44 -6.58 -16.41
N LEU A 141 -2.75 -6.55 -15.27
CA LEU A 141 -2.80 -7.62 -14.27
C LEU A 141 -4.10 -7.60 -13.43
N GLY A 142 -4.97 -6.60 -13.61
CA GLY A 142 -6.22 -6.51 -12.85
C GLY A 142 -7.11 -7.75 -12.98
N ARG A 143 -7.26 -8.27 -14.20
CA ARG A 143 -8.19 -9.36 -14.53
C ARG A 143 -7.71 -10.76 -14.09
N TRP A 144 -6.50 -10.85 -13.54
CA TRP A 144 -5.87 -12.11 -13.17
C TRP A 144 -6.26 -12.54 -11.74
N PRO A 145 -6.05 -13.82 -11.36
CA PRO A 145 -6.38 -14.29 -10.01
C PRO A 145 -5.59 -13.55 -8.94
N ALA A 146 -6.13 -13.49 -7.71
CA ALA A 146 -5.56 -12.71 -6.61
C ALA A 146 -4.08 -13.01 -6.31
N PHE A 147 -3.63 -14.25 -6.54
CA PHE A 147 -2.22 -14.63 -6.39
C PHE A 147 -1.28 -13.77 -7.25
N THR A 148 -1.70 -13.37 -8.44
CA THR A 148 -0.89 -12.51 -9.32
C THR A 148 -0.76 -11.08 -8.80
N HIS A 149 -1.78 -10.57 -8.10
CA HIS A 149 -1.70 -9.28 -7.43
C HIS A 149 -0.65 -9.30 -6.30
N TRP A 150 -0.57 -10.41 -5.55
CA TRP A 150 0.47 -10.61 -4.54
C TRP A 150 1.87 -10.73 -5.16
N MET A 151 2.01 -11.47 -6.25
CA MET A 151 3.28 -11.54 -7.01
C MET A 151 3.71 -10.17 -7.53
N ALA A 152 2.77 -9.36 -8.03
CA ALA A 152 3.06 -8.01 -8.48
C ALA A 152 3.50 -7.09 -7.33
N ALA A 153 2.85 -7.18 -6.17
CA ALA A 153 3.25 -6.43 -4.98
C ALA A 153 4.65 -6.84 -4.49
N LEU A 154 4.95 -8.13 -4.47
CA LEU A 154 6.28 -8.66 -4.13
C LEU A 154 7.36 -8.23 -5.13
N ALA A 155 7.07 -8.30 -6.43
CA ALA A 155 7.99 -7.85 -7.46
C ALA A 155 8.28 -6.34 -7.35
N LEU A 156 7.26 -5.53 -7.07
CA LEU A 156 7.40 -4.10 -6.82
C LEU A 156 8.24 -3.84 -5.57
N ALA A 157 7.98 -4.55 -4.47
CA ALA A 157 8.78 -4.46 -3.25
C ALA A 157 10.25 -4.75 -3.54
N GLY A 158 10.55 -5.86 -4.22
CA GLY A 158 11.92 -6.20 -4.59
C GLY A 158 12.60 -5.18 -5.48
N ALA A 159 11.89 -4.63 -6.46
CA ALA A 159 12.43 -3.59 -7.33
C ALA A 159 12.75 -2.30 -6.56
N VAL A 160 11.86 -1.88 -5.65
CA VAL A 160 12.09 -0.69 -4.81
C VAL A 160 13.25 -0.92 -3.85
N GLN A 161 13.29 -2.05 -3.14
CA GLN A 161 14.37 -2.38 -2.20
C GLN A 161 15.74 -2.51 -2.90
N PHE A 162 15.78 -3.13 -4.08
CA PHE A 162 16.98 -3.19 -4.91
C PHE A 162 17.43 -1.80 -5.36
N GLY A 163 16.49 -0.96 -5.78
CA GLY A 163 16.74 0.44 -6.13
C GLY A 163 17.26 1.25 -4.94
N GLU A 164 16.70 1.06 -3.74
CA GLU A 164 17.17 1.70 -2.51
C GLU A 164 18.63 1.35 -2.23
N VAL A 165 18.99 0.07 -2.20
CA VAL A 165 20.37 -0.38 -1.93
C VAL A 165 21.33 0.14 -3.00
N LYS A 166 21.03 -0.03 -4.29
CA LYS A 166 21.94 0.39 -5.36
C LYS A 166 22.11 1.90 -5.45
N TRP A 167 21.04 2.65 -5.23
CA TRP A 167 21.10 4.11 -5.29
C TRP A 167 21.85 4.67 -4.07
N THR A 168 21.63 4.11 -2.87
CA THR A 168 22.37 4.52 -1.67
C THR A 168 23.86 4.15 -1.73
N GLU A 169 24.20 2.97 -2.29
CA GLU A 169 25.59 2.59 -2.62
C GLU A 169 26.23 3.60 -3.57
N SER A 170 25.54 3.97 -4.66
CA SER A 170 26.07 4.93 -5.66
C SER A 170 26.32 6.33 -5.08
N LEU A 171 25.61 6.70 -4.02
CA LEU A 171 25.73 7.99 -3.33
C LEU A 171 26.81 7.98 -2.23
N GLY A 172 27.47 6.83 -2.00
CA GLY A 172 28.47 6.63 -0.96
C GLY A 172 27.92 6.78 0.45
N LEU A 173 26.62 6.47 0.64
CA LEU A 173 25.92 6.64 1.93
C LEU A 173 26.05 5.43 2.85
N VAL A 174 26.51 4.30 2.32
CA VAL A 174 26.64 3.04 3.06
C VAL A 174 28.12 2.68 3.15
N SER A 175 28.59 2.39 4.36
CA SER A 175 30.01 2.10 4.62
C SER A 175 30.39 0.65 4.33
N GLN A 176 29.39 -0.26 4.28
CA GLN A 176 29.58 -1.69 4.03
C GLN A 176 28.60 -2.19 2.96
N PRO A 177 29.03 -3.04 2.02
CA PRO A 177 28.13 -3.61 1.03
C PRO A 177 27.06 -4.44 1.73
N ILE A 178 25.79 -4.11 1.52
CA ILE A 178 24.66 -4.85 2.07
C ILE A 178 24.55 -6.15 1.29
N ASP A 179 24.54 -7.29 1.99
CA ASP A 179 24.28 -8.57 1.34
C ASP A 179 22.80 -8.65 0.92
N LEU A 180 22.54 -8.31 -0.34
CA LEU A 180 21.21 -8.29 -0.92
C LEU A 180 20.47 -9.62 -0.77
N ALA A 181 21.17 -10.76 -0.79
CA ALA A 181 20.53 -12.07 -0.76
C ALA A 181 19.86 -12.37 0.58
N SER A 182 20.50 -12.00 1.69
CA SER A 182 20.02 -12.26 3.04
C SER A 182 19.06 -11.18 3.55
N HIS A 183 19.26 -9.92 3.13
CA HIS A 183 18.49 -8.78 3.66
C HIS A 183 17.18 -8.49 2.89
N LEU A 184 17.12 -8.79 1.61
CA LEU A 184 15.98 -8.47 0.74
C LEU A 184 14.67 -9.18 1.16
N PRO A 185 14.67 -10.49 1.53
CA PRO A 185 13.46 -11.15 2.04
C PRO A 185 12.92 -10.49 3.31
N VAL A 186 13.81 -10.00 4.16
CA VAL A 186 13.45 -9.41 5.45
C VAL A 186 12.88 -8.00 5.28
N MET A 187 13.45 -7.22 4.36
CA MET A 187 12.89 -5.92 3.97
C MET A 187 11.50 -6.05 3.33
N MET A 188 11.32 -7.02 2.43
CA MET A 188 9.99 -7.33 1.88
C MET A 188 8.98 -7.74 2.96
N ALA A 189 9.42 -8.50 3.97
CA ALA A 189 8.56 -8.91 5.07
C ALA A 189 8.08 -7.70 5.90
N LEU A 190 8.93 -6.69 6.10
CA LEU A 190 8.50 -5.44 6.75
C LEU A 190 7.43 -4.72 5.94
N ASP A 191 7.52 -4.73 4.62
CA ASP A 191 6.53 -4.07 3.74
C ASP A 191 5.14 -4.72 3.84
N LEU A 192 5.07 -6.00 4.24
CA LEU A 192 3.82 -6.72 4.48
C LEU A 192 3.01 -6.15 5.66
N ARG A 193 3.65 -5.44 6.61
CA ARG A 193 2.99 -4.89 7.81
C ARG A 193 1.84 -3.95 7.47
N ALA A 194 1.93 -3.22 6.35
CA ALA A 194 0.84 -2.35 5.90
C ALA A 194 -0.46 -3.13 5.65
N ALA A 195 -0.37 -4.29 5.00
CA ALA A 195 -1.52 -5.16 4.79
C ALA A 195 -2.04 -5.76 6.12
N VAL A 196 -1.15 -6.08 7.06
CA VAL A 196 -1.53 -6.58 8.39
C VAL A 196 -2.31 -5.51 9.17
N TYR A 197 -1.87 -4.26 9.15
CA TYR A 197 -2.61 -3.16 9.76
C TYR A 197 -3.97 -2.91 9.10
N LEU A 198 -4.05 -3.01 7.78
CA LEU A 198 -5.33 -2.93 7.07
C LEU A 198 -6.26 -4.08 7.47
N MET A 199 -5.73 -5.30 7.60
CA MET A 199 -6.49 -6.46 8.05
C MET A 199 -7.06 -6.24 9.46
N MET A 200 -6.24 -5.77 10.40
CA MET A 200 -6.70 -5.41 11.75
C MET A 200 -7.80 -4.36 11.70
N GLY A 201 -7.60 -3.28 10.93
CA GLY A 201 -8.57 -2.21 10.76
C GLY A 201 -9.91 -2.74 10.22
N LEU A 202 -9.90 -3.58 9.19
CA LEU A 202 -11.09 -4.22 8.65
C LEU A 202 -11.80 -5.10 9.68
N LEU A 203 -11.08 -5.88 10.49
CA LEU A 203 -11.66 -6.70 11.54
C LEU A 203 -12.26 -5.87 12.68
N VAL A 204 -11.63 -4.76 13.05
CA VAL A 204 -12.17 -3.80 14.02
C VAL A 204 -13.44 -3.15 13.46
N LEU A 205 -13.43 -2.69 12.21
CA LEU A 205 -14.62 -2.13 11.57
C LEU A 205 -15.75 -3.17 11.45
N TYR A 206 -15.42 -4.43 11.14
CA TYR A 206 -16.37 -5.54 11.12
C TYR A 206 -17.00 -5.77 12.50
N LEU A 207 -16.17 -5.77 13.55
CA LEU A 207 -16.64 -5.87 14.93
C LEU A 207 -17.59 -4.72 15.26
N LEU A 208 -17.19 -3.48 14.97
CA LEU A 208 -18.02 -2.30 15.20
C LEU A 208 -19.35 -2.39 14.45
N ASN A 209 -19.35 -2.81 13.19
CA ASN A 209 -20.56 -2.94 12.37
C ASN A 209 -21.50 -4.06 12.87
N SER A 210 -20.95 -5.09 13.51
CA SER A 210 -21.73 -6.18 14.11
C SER A 210 -22.45 -5.74 15.40
N TYR A 211 -21.80 -4.87 16.19
CA TYR A 211 -22.38 -4.35 17.44
C TYR A 211 -23.24 -3.09 17.24
N ILE A 212 -22.86 -2.23 16.29
CA ILE A 212 -23.53 -0.97 15.97
C ILE A 212 -23.94 -1.03 14.50
N TYR A 213 -25.24 -1.06 14.26
CA TYR A 213 -25.75 -1.05 12.90
C TYR A 213 -25.60 0.36 12.28
N PHE A 214 -24.72 0.49 11.30
CA PHE A 214 -24.46 1.76 10.61
C PHE A 214 -25.26 1.96 9.30
N GLY A 215 -26.23 1.08 9.01
CA GLY A 215 -27.10 1.18 7.82
C GLY A 215 -26.64 0.41 6.59
N GLU A 216 -27.49 0.35 5.56
CA GLU A 216 -27.29 -0.41 4.32
C GLU A 216 -26.40 0.31 3.27
N LYS A 217 -25.38 1.04 3.71
CA LYS A 217 -24.44 1.66 2.75
C LYS A 217 -23.51 0.61 2.16
N THR A 218 -23.20 0.72 0.87
CA THR A 218 -22.28 -0.17 0.12
C THR A 218 -20.93 -0.35 0.82
N PHE A 219 -20.43 0.69 1.51
CA PHE A 219 -19.22 0.60 2.33
C PHE A 219 -19.33 -0.45 3.44
N TRP A 220 -20.41 -0.44 4.23
CA TRP A 220 -20.59 -1.37 5.35
C TRP A 220 -20.85 -2.80 4.88
N GLN A 221 -21.51 -2.97 3.73
CA GLN A 221 -21.66 -4.28 3.08
C GLN A 221 -20.29 -4.83 2.62
N ASN A 222 -19.42 -3.98 2.08
CA ASN A 222 -18.06 -4.35 1.71
C ASN A 222 -17.22 -4.72 2.94
N VAL A 223 -17.32 -3.97 4.03
CA VAL A 223 -16.66 -4.28 5.31
C VAL A 223 -17.17 -5.62 5.87
N ASP A 224 -18.49 -5.85 5.89
CA ASP A 224 -19.09 -7.08 6.39
C ASP A 224 -18.61 -8.31 5.59
N SER A 225 -18.67 -8.22 4.26
CA SER A 225 -18.22 -9.29 3.38
C SER A 225 -16.71 -9.56 3.47
N SER A 226 -15.91 -8.51 3.64
CA SER A 226 -14.45 -8.61 3.82
C SER A 226 -14.09 -9.26 5.16
N GLY A 227 -14.76 -8.85 6.25
CA GLY A 227 -14.57 -9.42 7.58
C GLY A 227 -14.91 -10.91 7.63
N ARG A 228 -16.06 -11.30 7.08
CA ARG A 228 -16.44 -12.73 6.99
C ARG A 228 -15.43 -13.57 6.21
N ARG A 229 -14.82 -13.02 5.16
CA ARG A 229 -13.77 -13.70 4.39
C ARG A 229 -12.47 -13.84 5.14
N LEU A 230 -12.03 -12.78 5.81
CA LEU A 230 -10.86 -12.81 6.69
C LEU A 230 -11.02 -13.87 7.80
N LEU A 231 -12.24 -14.07 8.28
CA LEU A 231 -12.57 -15.05 9.33
C LEU A 231 -12.89 -16.45 8.79
N THR A 232 -12.96 -16.65 7.46
CA THR A 232 -13.20 -17.97 6.86
C THR A 232 -12.18 -19.04 7.30
N PRO A 233 -10.85 -18.78 7.35
CA PRO A 233 -9.90 -19.77 7.86
C PRO A 233 -10.07 -20.08 9.36
N LEU A 234 -10.69 -19.19 10.13
CA LEU A 234 -10.95 -19.37 11.58
C LEU A 234 -12.32 -19.99 11.86
N ARG A 235 -13.21 -20.03 10.87
CA ARG A 235 -14.52 -20.67 10.95
C ARG A 235 -14.52 -22.14 11.42
N PRO A 236 -13.55 -23.01 11.06
CA PRO A 236 -13.53 -24.39 11.58
C PRO A 236 -13.35 -24.47 13.10
N LEU A 237 -12.76 -23.45 13.75
CA LEU A 237 -12.51 -23.44 15.20
C LEU A 237 -13.79 -23.22 16.03
N ARG A 238 -14.95 -22.98 15.40
CA ARG A 238 -16.28 -22.79 16.04
C ARG A 238 -16.21 -22.00 17.36
N LEU A 239 -15.60 -20.81 17.31
CA LEU A 239 -15.35 -19.92 18.45
C LEU A 239 -16.60 -19.14 18.88
N VAL A 240 -17.73 -19.83 19.03
CA VAL A 240 -19.00 -19.23 19.47
C VAL A 240 -19.21 -19.58 20.94
N VAL A 241 -19.12 -18.58 21.81
CA VAL A 241 -19.42 -18.74 23.24
C VAL A 241 -20.81 -18.15 23.48
N GLY A 242 -21.81 -19.02 23.57
CA GLY A 242 -23.21 -18.61 23.72
C GLY A 242 -23.74 -17.88 22.48
N LYS A 243 -24.07 -16.58 22.61
CA LYS A 243 -24.51 -15.71 21.50
C LYS A 243 -23.40 -14.83 20.91
N ILE A 244 -22.19 -14.87 21.48
CA ILE A 244 -21.08 -13.99 21.10
C ILE A 244 -20.12 -14.77 20.22
N ASP A 245 -19.86 -14.24 19.02
CA ASP A 245 -18.83 -14.74 18.11
C ASP A 245 -17.47 -14.12 18.49
N LEU A 246 -16.53 -14.94 18.97
CA LEU A 246 -15.18 -14.52 19.37
C LEU A 246 -14.18 -14.60 18.20
N ALA A 247 -14.59 -15.09 17.02
CA ALA A 247 -13.71 -15.18 15.86
C ALA A 247 -13.04 -13.84 15.47
N PRO A 248 -13.72 -12.67 15.50
CA PRO A 248 -13.09 -11.39 15.19
C PRO A 248 -11.98 -11.00 16.17
N MET A 249 -12.18 -11.26 17.47
CA MET A 249 -11.18 -10.96 18.51
C MET A 249 -9.93 -11.82 18.33
N LEU A 250 -10.12 -13.11 18.07
CA LEU A 250 -9.00 -14.02 17.82
C LEU A 250 -8.28 -13.66 16.51
N GLY A 251 -9.00 -13.26 15.46
CA GLY A 251 -8.42 -12.75 14.22
C GLY A 251 -7.53 -11.52 14.43
N ILE A 252 -7.99 -10.55 15.24
CA ILE A 252 -7.19 -9.38 15.61
C ILE A 252 -5.94 -9.80 16.41
N GLY A 253 -6.09 -10.72 17.37
CA GLY A 253 -4.99 -11.25 18.15
C GLY A 253 -3.93 -11.96 17.30
N LEU A 254 -4.34 -12.77 16.33
CA LEU A 254 -3.42 -13.43 15.39
C LEU A 254 -2.71 -12.43 14.47
N ALA A 255 -3.45 -11.47 13.92
CA ALA A 255 -2.85 -10.41 13.12
C ALA A 255 -1.83 -9.61 13.94
N TYR A 256 -2.12 -9.37 15.23
CA TYR A 256 -1.22 -8.68 16.15
C TYR A 256 0.03 -9.49 16.46
N GLY A 257 -0.13 -10.77 16.77
CA GLY A 257 0.99 -11.71 16.93
C GLY A 257 1.86 -11.77 15.68
N PHE A 258 1.25 -11.79 14.49
CA PHE A 258 1.99 -11.76 13.23
C PHE A 258 2.74 -10.44 13.03
N ASN A 259 2.15 -9.29 13.39
CA ASN A 259 2.85 -8.01 13.38
C ASN A 259 4.03 -7.97 14.37
N LEU A 260 3.93 -8.65 15.53
CA LEU A 260 5.06 -8.78 16.46
C LEU A 260 6.21 -9.60 15.85
N LEU A 261 5.90 -10.66 15.10
CA LEU A 261 6.93 -11.42 14.37
C LEU A 261 7.61 -10.59 13.29
N LEU A 262 6.89 -9.65 12.68
CA LEU A 262 7.42 -8.71 11.69
C LEU A 262 8.12 -7.49 12.30
N GLN A 263 8.34 -7.44 13.61
CA GLN A 263 9.13 -6.36 14.21
C GLN A 263 10.59 -6.44 13.75
N GLN A 264 11.16 -5.28 13.44
CA GLN A 264 12.54 -5.16 12.97
C GLN A 264 13.55 -5.82 13.92
N GLU A 265 13.34 -5.71 15.24
CA GLU A 265 14.19 -6.36 16.23
C GLU A 265 14.19 -7.89 16.14
N GLN A 266 13.02 -8.50 15.91
CA GLN A 266 12.90 -9.96 15.80
C GLN A 266 13.51 -10.46 14.49
N LEU A 267 13.26 -9.72 13.40
CA LEU A 267 13.83 -10.00 12.09
C LEU A 267 15.36 -9.88 12.08
N MET A 268 15.91 -8.88 12.78
CA MET A 268 17.37 -8.73 12.94
C MET A 268 17.98 -9.87 13.74
N ARG A 269 17.29 -10.37 14.78
CA ARG A 269 17.74 -11.56 15.53
C ARG A 269 17.90 -12.77 14.62
N TRP A 270 16.99 -12.97 13.67
CA TRP A 270 17.02 -14.12 12.75
C TRP A 270 18.19 -14.05 11.76
N ILE A 271 18.56 -12.85 11.29
CA ILE A 271 19.73 -12.67 10.43
C ILE A 271 21.04 -12.83 11.23
N SER A 272 21.05 -12.40 12.50
CA SER A 272 22.26 -12.41 13.33
C SER A 272 22.63 -13.77 13.94
N GLN A 273 21.74 -14.76 13.89
CA GLN A 273 22.05 -16.11 14.36
C GLN A 273 22.78 -16.89 13.26
N PRO A 274 24.05 -17.27 13.46
CA PRO A 274 24.69 -18.21 12.54
C PRO A 274 23.97 -19.55 12.62
N ALA A 275 23.67 -20.11 11.44
CA ALA A 275 23.11 -21.46 11.28
C ALA A 275 24.07 -22.53 11.85
#